data_AF-A0ABD5I9E6-F1
#
_entry.id   AF-A0ABD5I9E6-F1
#
_cell.length_a   1.000
_cell.length_b   1.000
_cell.length_c   1.000
_cell.angle_alpha   90.00
_cell.angle_beta   90.00
_cell.angle_gamma   90.00
#
_symmetry.space_group_name_H-M   'P 1'
#
loop_
_entity.id
_entity.type
_entity.pdbx_description
1 polymer ?
#
loop_
_entity_poly.entity_id
_entity_poly.type
_entity_poly.pdbx_seq_one_letter_code
_entity_poly.pdbx_strand_id
1 'polypeptide(L)'
;MLTELQQKFFLKFKIPPKENVNFEDLHTILLQMGHLLPYENIDIMEGNMQEFSRETMEEKLLLKNRGGLCYEINSLLYYFLCDCGFSVYRIAGTLYHFSQEDSFLKEREGAQPSE
;
A
#
# COMPACT_ATOMS: atom_id res chain seq x y z
N MET A 1 1.45 -9.90 -23.62
CA MET A 1 0.00 -9.86 -23.33
C MET A 1 -0.20 -9.63 -21.85
N LEU A 2 -0.97 -8.60 -21.49
CA LEU A 2 -1.25 -8.23 -20.11
C LEU A 2 -2.19 -9.23 -19.41
N THR A 3 -1.93 -9.53 -18.14
CA THR A 3 -2.85 -10.28 -17.29
C THR A 3 -4.14 -9.49 -17.02
N GLU A 4 -5.19 -10.18 -16.56
CA GLU A 4 -6.45 -9.53 -16.20
C GLU A 4 -6.25 -8.52 -15.05
N LEU A 5 -5.42 -8.86 -14.05
CA LEU A 5 -5.06 -7.95 -12.97
C LEU A 5 -4.38 -6.68 -13.51
N GLN A 6 -3.38 -6.82 -14.40
CA GLN A 6 -2.68 -5.67 -14.96
C GLN A 6 -3.64 -4.73 -15.70
N GLN A 7 -4.58 -5.28 -16.47
CA GLN A 7 -5.58 -4.48 -17.19
C GLN A 7 -6.48 -3.70 -16.22
N LYS A 8 -7.02 -4.37 -15.19
CA LYS A 8 -7.84 -3.73 -14.15
C LYS A 8 -7.05 -2.68 -13.37
N PHE A 9 -5.78 -2.97 -13.06
CA PHE A 9 -4.88 -2.08 -12.34
C PHE A 9 -4.63 -0.79 -13.14
N PHE A 10 -4.19 -0.91 -14.40
CA PHE A 10 -3.96 0.25 -15.27
C PHE A 10 -5.23 1.11 -15.41
N LEU A 11 -6.39 0.47 -15.58
CA LEU A 11 -7.68 1.15 -15.64
C LEU A 11 -8.01 1.91 -14.34
N LYS A 12 -7.92 1.24 -13.17
CA LYS A 12 -8.21 1.84 -11.86
C LYS A 12 -7.32 3.04 -11.57
N PHE A 13 -6.04 2.95 -11.90
CA PHE A 13 -5.05 3.99 -11.61
C PHE A 13 -4.86 5.00 -12.72
N LYS A 14 -5.66 4.92 -13.80
CA LYS A 14 -5.62 5.84 -14.95
C LYS A 14 -4.22 5.93 -15.57
N ILE A 15 -3.49 4.82 -15.55
CA ILE A 15 -2.17 4.68 -16.16
C ILE A 15 -2.37 4.04 -17.54
N PRO A 16 -1.78 4.59 -18.62
CA PRO A 16 -1.84 3.95 -19.93
C PRO A 16 -1.30 2.51 -19.85
N PRO A 17 -2.02 1.50 -20.38
CA PRO A 17 -1.57 0.12 -20.34
C PRO A 17 -0.19 -0.05 -20.97
N LYS A 18 0.71 -0.76 -20.27
CA LYS A 18 2.10 -0.94 -20.67
C LYS A 18 2.51 -2.40 -20.48
N GLU A 19 2.94 -3.06 -21.56
CA GLU A 19 3.37 -4.47 -21.48
C GLU A 19 4.66 -4.66 -20.68
N ASN A 20 5.60 -3.72 -20.81
CA ASN A 20 6.89 -3.77 -20.12
C ASN A 20 6.97 -2.64 -19.10
N VAL A 21 6.55 -2.93 -17.86
CA VAL A 21 6.74 -2.03 -16.72
C VAL A 21 8.18 -2.18 -16.22
N ASN A 22 8.92 -1.09 -16.20
CA ASN A 22 10.32 -1.03 -15.76
C ASN A 22 10.41 -0.34 -14.38
N PHE A 23 11.59 -0.42 -13.76
CA PHE A 23 11.83 0.19 -12.45
C PHE A 23 11.54 1.71 -12.44
N GLU A 24 11.85 2.39 -13.55
CA GLU A 24 11.62 3.81 -13.72
C GLU A 24 10.14 4.17 -13.72
N ASP A 25 9.22 3.23 -13.97
CA ASP A 25 7.77 3.51 -13.96
C ASP A 25 7.17 3.49 -12.54
N LEU A 26 7.88 2.90 -11.57
CA LEU A 26 7.34 2.65 -10.22
C LEU A 26 6.93 3.92 -9.49
N HIS A 27 7.67 5.02 -9.66
CA HIS A 27 7.33 6.29 -9.02
C HIS A 27 5.95 6.80 -9.46
N THR A 28 5.62 6.66 -10.75
CA THR A 28 4.32 7.08 -11.28
C THR A 28 3.20 6.16 -10.78
N ILE A 29 3.45 4.84 -10.73
CA ILE A 29 2.50 3.87 -10.19
C ILE A 29 2.18 4.19 -8.74
N LEU A 30 3.20 4.34 -7.90
CA LEU A 30 3.03 4.66 -6.47
C LEU A 30 2.30 5.99 -6.26
N LEU A 31 2.62 7.01 -7.07
CA LEU A 31 1.94 8.30 -7.03
C LEU A 31 0.45 8.16 -7.34
N GLN A 32 0.08 7.44 -8.40
CA GLN A 32 -1.32 7.23 -8.76
C GLN A 32 -2.06 6.39 -7.71
N MET A 33 -1.41 5.39 -7.12
CA MET A 33 -1.98 4.63 -6.01
C MET A 33 -2.29 5.54 -4.82
N GLY A 34 -1.36 6.41 -4.42
CA GLY A 34 -1.56 7.36 -3.34
C GLY A 34 -2.68 8.37 -3.60
N HIS A 35 -2.91 8.75 -4.85
CA HIS A 35 -4.00 9.67 -5.21
C HIS A 35 -5.38 9.01 -5.28
N LEU A 36 -5.46 7.73 -5.67
CA LEU A 36 -6.72 7.09 -6.06
C LEU A 36 -7.17 5.97 -5.12
N LEU A 37 -6.29 5.49 -4.22
CA LEU A 37 -6.58 4.40 -3.31
C LEU A 37 -6.52 4.88 -1.85
N PRO A 38 -7.68 5.06 -1.20
CA PRO A 38 -7.73 5.50 0.19
C PRO A 38 -7.09 4.49 1.14
N TYR A 39 -6.43 4.99 2.18
CA TYR A 39 -6.10 4.19 3.36
C TYR A 39 -7.30 4.25 4.31
N GLU A 40 -7.95 3.10 4.53
CA GLU A 40 -9.21 3.03 5.28
C GLU A 40 -9.37 1.69 6.00
N ASN A 41 -10.23 1.67 7.02
CA ASN A 41 -10.50 0.51 7.89
C ASN A 41 -12.00 0.22 8.03
N ILE A 42 -12.83 0.61 7.06
CA ILE A 42 -14.30 0.57 7.14
C ILE A 42 -14.79 -0.87 7.33
N ASP A 43 -14.23 -1.85 6.62
CA ASP A 43 -14.68 -3.26 6.75
C ASP A 43 -14.43 -3.81 8.16
N ILE A 44 -13.37 -3.34 8.85
CA ILE A 44 -13.11 -3.69 10.26
C ILE A 44 -14.18 -3.05 11.15
N MET A 45 -14.48 -1.77 10.94
CA MET A 45 -15.48 -1.04 11.73
C MET A 45 -16.89 -1.62 11.56
N GLU A 46 -17.21 -2.13 10.38
CA GLU A 46 -18.50 -2.77 10.09
C GLU A 46 -18.54 -4.26 10.48
N GLY A 47 -17.40 -4.85 10.89
CA GLY A 47 -17.31 -6.29 11.15
C GLY A 47 -17.44 -7.18 9.90
N ASN A 48 -17.29 -6.59 8.71
CA ASN A 48 -17.48 -7.22 7.41
C ASN A 48 -16.14 -7.67 6.79
N MET A 49 -15.30 -8.31 7.59
CA MET A 49 -14.00 -8.80 7.12
C MET A 49 -14.17 -9.97 6.17
N GLN A 50 -13.72 -9.80 4.92
CA GLN A 50 -13.70 -10.86 3.93
C GLN A 50 -12.46 -11.75 4.08
N GLU A 51 -12.52 -12.94 3.48
CA GLU A 51 -11.34 -13.79 3.34
C GLU A 51 -10.25 -13.06 2.56
N PHE A 52 -9.02 -13.15 3.04
CA PHE A 52 -7.88 -12.48 2.44
C PHE A 52 -7.30 -13.32 1.28
N SER A 53 -7.65 -12.98 0.04
CA SER A 53 -7.16 -13.63 -1.17
C SER A 53 -6.85 -12.62 -2.27
N ARG A 54 -6.15 -13.06 -3.33
CA ARG A 54 -5.89 -12.20 -4.50
C ARG A 54 -7.18 -11.71 -5.15
N GLU A 55 -8.17 -12.57 -5.26
CA GLU A 55 -9.46 -12.31 -5.91
C GLU A 55 -10.28 -11.28 -5.12
N THR A 56 -10.38 -11.45 -3.80
CA THR A 56 -11.13 -10.52 -2.93
C THR A 56 -10.45 -9.15 -2.90
N MET A 57 -9.12 -9.12 -2.91
CA MET A 57 -8.33 -7.89 -3.03
C MET A 57 -8.60 -7.14 -4.33
N GLU A 58 -8.56 -7.84 -5.46
CA GLU A 58 -8.83 -7.27 -6.78
C GLU A 58 -10.25 -6.70 -6.86
N GLU A 59 -11.24 -7.46 -6.40
CA GLU A 59 -12.64 -7.02 -6.41
C GLU A 59 -12.85 -5.78 -5.54
N LYS A 60 -12.34 -5.79 -4.31
CA LYS A 60 -12.49 -4.68 -3.36
C LYS A 60 -11.79 -3.41 -3.86
N LEU A 61 -10.50 -3.51 -4.16
CA LEU A 61 -9.65 -2.34 -4.40
C LEU A 61 -9.77 -1.80 -5.82
N LEU A 62 -9.91 -2.68 -6.82
CA LEU A 62 -9.93 -2.26 -8.23
C LEU A 62 -11.36 -2.04 -8.76
N LEU A 63 -12.32 -2.90 -8.40
CA LEU A 63 -13.67 -2.87 -8.98
C LEU A 63 -14.67 -2.07 -8.12
N LYS A 64 -14.69 -2.30 -6.80
CA LYS A 64 -15.62 -1.63 -5.88
C LYS A 64 -15.21 -0.22 -5.47
N ASN A 65 -14.07 0.27 -5.97
CA ASN A 65 -13.51 1.59 -5.65
C ASN A 65 -13.32 1.85 -4.14
N ARG A 66 -13.01 0.80 -3.37
CA ARG A 66 -12.69 0.90 -1.95
C ARG A 66 -11.20 1.07 -1.72
N GLY A 67 -10.85 1.48 -0.50
CA GLY A 67 -9.48 1.52 -0.02
C GLY A 67 -9.15 0.29 0.82
N GLY A 68 -8.06 0.34 1.57
CA GLY A 68 -7.75 -0.70 2.55
C GLY A 68 -6.61 -0.34 3.49
N LEU A 69 -6.25 -1.28 4.35
CA LEU A 69 -5.08 -1.17 5.23
C LEU A 69 -3.79 -1.61 4.54
N CYS A 70 -2.65 -1.45 5.22
CA CYS A 70 -1.33 -1.71 4.63
C CYS A 70 -1.18 -3.14 4.07
N TYR A 71 -1.73 -4.14 4.75
CA TYR A 71 -1.66 -5.53 4.31
C TYR A 71 -2.50 -5.77 3.03
N GLU A 72 -3.51 -4.95 2.79
CA GLU A 72 -4.35 -4.99 1.59
C GLU A 72 -3.65 -4.27 0.43
N ILE A 73 -3.34 -2.99 0.61
CA ILE A 73 -2.77 -2.13 -0.42
C ILE A 73 -1.46 -2.71 -0.95
N ASN A 74 -0.58 -3.15 -0.05
CA ASN A 74 0.72 -3.69 -0.44
C ASN A 74 0.62 -5.08 -1.09
N SER A 75 -0.43 -5.84 -0.77
CA SER A 75 -0.64 -7.14 -1.42
C SER A 75 -1.14 -6.98 -2.85
N LEU A 76 -2.03 -6.02 -3.12
CA LEU A 76 -2.39 -5.64 -4.48
C LEU A 76 -1.16 -5.22 -5.30
N LEU A 77 -0.32 -4.34 -4.74
CA LEU A 77 0.91 -3.91 -5.40
C LEU A 77 1.85 -5.09 -5.66
N TYR A 78 2.02 -5.98 -4.67
CA TYR A 78 2.82 -7.20 -4.82
C TYR A 78 2.33 -8.05 -5.99
N TYR A 79 1.03 -8.35 -6.08
CA TYR A 79 0.49 -9.18 -7.17
C TYR A 79 0.70 -8.52 -8.53
N PHE A 80 0.50 -7.21 -8.63
CA PHE A 80 0.74 -6.46 -9.86
C PHE A 80 2.21 -6.53 -10.27
N LEU A 81 3.15 -6.34 -9.34
CA LEU A 81 4.59 -6.38 -9.63
C LEU A 81 5.06 -7.80 -10.00
N CYS A 82 4.51 -8.84 -9.38
CA CYS A 82 4.75 -10.23 -9.79
C CYS A 82 4.29 -10.48 -11.23
N ASP A 83 3.08 -10.04 -11.60
CA ASP A 83 2.56 -10.18 -12.96
C ASP A 83 3.38 -9.37 -13.98
N CYS A 84 3.99 -8.26 -13.55
CA CYS A 84 4.95 -7.49 -14.36
C CYS A 84 6.34 -8.14 -14.46
N GLY A 85 6.58 -9.28 -13.78
CA GLY A 85 7.84 -10.02 -13.84
C GLY A 85 8.94 -9.50 -12.91
N PHE A 86 8.62 -8.59 -11.97
CA PHE A 86 9.59 -8.17 -10.97
C PHE A 86 9.87 -9.28 -9.96
N SER A 87 11.12 -9.35 -9.48
CA SER A 87 11.47 -10.18 -8.33
C SER A 87 11.14 -9.41 -7.04
N VAL A 88 9.97 -9.68 -6.47
CA VAL A 88 9.47 -9.04 -5.25
C VAL A 88 9.04 -10.07 -4.21
N TYR A 89 9.12 -9.68 -2.94
CA TYR A 89 8.65 -10.47 -1.81
C TYR A 89 8.02 -9.55 -0.76
N ARG A 90 7.15 -10.11 0.09
CA ARG A 90 6.50 -9.37 1.17
C ARG A 90 7.29 -9.55 2.47
N ILE A 91 7.31 -8.50 3.28
CA ILE A 91 7.87 -8.52 4.63
C ILE A 91 6.83 -8.04 5.65
N ALA A 92 6.95 -8.51 6.88
CA ALA A 92 6.22 -7.96 8.01
C ALA A 92 7.02 -6.80 8.62
N GLY A 93 6.32 -5.80 9.15
CA GLY A 93 6.91 -4.69 9.87
C GLY A 93 6.04 -4.31 11.06
N THR A 94 6.68 -3.86 12.14
CA THR A 94 5.99 -3.30 13.30
C THR A 94 6.16 -1.79 13.28
N LEU A 95 5.05 -1.05 13.29
CA LEU A 95 5.10 0.41 13.33
C LEU A 95 5.54 0.87 14.72
N TYR A 96 6.51 1.78 14.74
CA TYR A 96 6.83 2.52 15.95
C TYR A 96 5.81 3.64 16.14
N HIS A 97 5.12 3.65 17.27
CA HIS A 97 4.26 4.77 17.65
C HIS A 97 5.12 5.80 18.39
N PHE A 98 5.39 6.93 17.75
CA PHE A 98 6.06 8.05 18.42
C PHE A 98 5.01 8.80 19.23
N SER A 99 5.03 8.62 20.56
CA SER A 99 4.17 9.37 21.46
C SER A 99 4.81 10.72 21.80
N GLN A 100 4.00 11.72 22.18
CA GLN A 100 4.56 12.99 22.70
C GLN A 100 5.38 12.78 23.99
N GLU A 101 5.15 11.71 24.74
CA GLU A 101 5.96 11.38 25.92
C GLU A 101 7.40 11.00 25.54
N ASP A 102 7.60 10.41 24.36
CA ASP A 102 8.94 10.07 23.84
C ASP A 102 9.77 11.31 23.47
N SER A 103 9.13 12.43 23.12
CA SER A 103 9.84 13.71 22.91
C SER A 103 10.33 14.33 24.21
N PHE A 104 9.57 14.22 25.32
CA PHE A 104 9.98 14.75 26.63
C PHE A 104 11.16 13.99 27.24
N LEU A 105 11.27 12.68 26.97
CA LEU A 105 12.39 11.88 27.45
C LEU A 105 13.70 12.24 26.72
N LYS A 106 13.65 12.51 25.41
CA LYS A 106 14.83 12.95 24.63
C LYS A 106 15.35 14.33 25.02
N GLU A 107 14.48 15.26 25.40
CA GLU A 107 14.91 16.59 25.88
C GLU A 107 15.63 16.53 27.23
N ARG A 108 15.24 15.59 28.11
CA ARG A 108 15.88 15.40 29.42
C ARG A 108 17.25 14.72 29.34
N GLU A 109 17.48 13.86 28.36
CA GLU A 109 18.79 13.24 28.13
C GLU A 109 19.80 14.20 27.48
N GLY A 110 19.34 15.33 26.91
CA GLY A 110 20.19 16.35 26.28
C GLY A 110 20.54 17.57 27.14
N ALA A 111 19.98 17.70 28.35
CA ALA A 111 20.27 18.82 29.24
C ALA A 111 21.52 18.53 30.09
N GLN A 112 22.71 18.91 29.59
CA GLN A 112 23.85 19.09 30.48
C GLN A 112 23.53 20.18 31.52
N PRO A 113 23.93 20.02 32.81
CA PRO A 113 23.73 21.07 33.79
C PRO A 113 24.58 22.29 33.39
N SER A 114 23.94 23.44 33.20
CA SER A 114 24.64 24.72 33.08
C SER A 114 25.23 25.09 34.43
N GLU A 115 26.55 25.27 34.49
CA GLU A 115 27.31 25.86 35.61
C GLU A 115 26.82 27.26 36.00
#